data_AF-A0A060SQJ0-F1
#
_entry.id   AF-A0A060SQJ0-F1
#
_cell.length_a   1.000
_cell.length_b   1.000
_cell.length_c   1.000
_cell.angle_alpha   90.00
_cell.angle_beta   90.00
_cell.angle_gamma   90.00
#
_symmetry.space_group_name_H-M   'P 1'
#
loop_
_entity.id
_entity.type
_entity.pdbx_description
1 polymer ?
#
loop_
_entity_poly.entity_id
_entity_poly.type
_entity_poly.pdbx_seq_one_letter_code
_entity_poly.pdbx_strand_id
1 'polypeptide(L)'
;MAKILQPLIEAGKSSVNMICADGMVRRVFPILAAYIADHPEQCLIAYCKENRCPRCVVPHKQRGDNRQHPFRDHAQTTDILWRFSEGEEPPVQFSKYGLCPVYKPFWVNLPHCNIFACITPDILHQLHKGVIKDHLLAWVEKLIGKSALDEQFHEMSKAHGLRHFSRGISVLSQWTGGEAKEIEKILLGILISRVNFRVLKAVRALLDFTYYMQYPTRHSLRCVRP
;
A
#
# COMPACT_ATOMS: atom_id res chain seq x y z
N MET A 1 2.00 -3.01 20.61
CA MET A 1 1.81 -4.20 19.75
C MET A 1 2.19 -5.53 20.40
N ALA A 2 3.40 -5.72 20.93
CA ALA A 2 3.83 -7.04 21.47
C ALA A 2 2.86 -7.68 22.48
N LYS A 3 2.38 -6.92 23.49
CA LYS A 3 1.40 -7.40 24.47
C LYS A 3 0.05 -7.78 23.85
N ILE A 4 -0.42 -7.03 22.86
CA ILE A 4 -1.70 -7.25 22.19
C ILE A 4 -1.66 -8.55 21.37
N LEU A 5 -0.53 -8.82 20.70
CA LEU A 5 -0.37 -9.97 19.81
C LEU A 5 0.20 -11.21 20.54
N GLN A 6 0.52 -11.12 21.82
CA GLN A 6 1.08 -12.23 22.59
C GLN A 6 0.23 -13.52 22.53
N PRO A 7 -1.12 -13.47 22.62
CA PRO A 7 -1.94 -14.68 22.49
C PRO A 7 -1.81 -15.40 21.14
N LEU A 8 -1.45 -14.67 20.06
CA LEU A 8 -1.28 -15.26 18.74
C LEU A 8 -0.03 -16.14 18.63
N ILE A 9 0.95 -15.98 19.53
CA ILE A 9 2.19 -16.77 19.50
C ILE A 9 1.86 -18.24 19.75
N GLU A 10 1.13 -18.53 20.83
CA GLU A 10 0.77 -19.89 21.18
C GLU A 10 -0.31 -20.42 20.25
N ALA A 11 -1.34 -19.63 19.97
CA ALA A 11 -2.43 -20.03 19.08
C ALA A 11 -1.94 -20.38 17.66
N GLY A 12 -0.98 -19.61 17.12
CA GLY A 12 -0.41 -19.87 15.81
C GLY A 12 0.54 -21.08 15.75
N LYS A 13 1.05 -21.56 16.89
CA LYS A 13 1.89 -22.77 16.98
C LYS A 13 1.06 -24.03 17.26
N SER A 14 0.14 -23.95 18.21
CA SER A 14 -0.57 -25.11 18.77
C SER A 14 -2.01 -25.25 18.25
N SER A 15 -2.47 -24.32 17.42
CA SER A 15 -3.85 -24.16 16.95
C SER A 15 -4.87 -23.83 18.04
N VAL A 16 -6.03 -23.33 17.60
CA VAL A 16 -7.22 -23.08 18.42
C VAL A 16 -8.46 -23.55 17.68
N ASN A 17 -9.45 -24.05 18.42
CA ASN A 17 -10.76 -24.33 17.86
C ASN A 17 -11.53 -23.02 17.71
N MET A 18 -12.01 -22.72 16.50
CA MET A 18 -12.79 -21.51 16.19
C MET A 18 -14.05 -21.86 15.41
N ILE A 19 -15.15 -21.18 15.72
CA ILE A 19 -16.38 -21.24 14.94
C ILE A 19 -16.18 -20.38 13.69
N CYS A 20 -16.30 -20.98 12.52
CA CYS A 20 -16.23 -20.27 11.24
C CYS A 20 -17.57 -19.63 10.87
N ALA A 21 -17.57 -18.83 9.80
CA ALA A 21 -18.77 -18.12 9.32
C ALA A 21 -19.92 -19.06 8.89
N ASP A 22 -19.63 -20.32 8.63
CA ASP A 22 -20.63 -21.36 8.32
C ASP A 22 -21.13 -22.12 9.57
N GLY A 23 -20.76 -21.67 10.77
CA GLY A 23 -21.15 -22.28 12.05
C GLY A 23 -20.33 -23.52 12.43
N MET A 24 -19.44 -24.01 11.56
CA MET A 24 -18.64 -25.21 11.83
C MET A 24 -17.41 -24.87 12.68
N VAL A 25 -17.08 -25.74 13.63
CA VAL A 25 -15.85 -25.63 14.43
C VAL A 25 -14.69 -26.20 13.65
N ARG A 26 -13.63 -25.41 13.47
CA ARG A 26 -12.39 -25.82 12.82
C ARG A 26 -11.19 -25.53 13.69
N ARG A 27 -10.17 -26.38 13.54
CA ARG A 27 -8.84 -26.15 14.07
C ARG A 27 -8.13 -25.11 13.20
N VAL A 28 -7.86 -23.94 13.76
CA VAL A 28 -7.29 -22.77 13.08
C VAL A 28 -5.94 -22.42 13.71
N PHE A 29 -4.98 -22.04 12.86
CA PHE A 29 -3.68 -21.51 13.28
C PHE A 29 -3.65 -20.01 12.91
N PRO A 30 -4.07 -19.12 13.83
CA PRO A 30 -4.13 -17.70 13.52
C PRO A 30 -2.71 -17.13 13.36
N ILE A 31 -2.53 -16.33 12.30
CA ILE A 31 -1.26 -15.68 11.96
C ILE A 31 -1.49 -14.19 11.70
N LEU A 32 -0.44 -13.38 11.86
CA LEU A 32 -0.46 -12.00 11.38
C LEU A 32 -0.35 -11.99 9.85
N ALA A 33 -1.49 -11.90 9.18
CA ALA A 33 -1.57 -11.96 7.72
C ALA A 33 -1.37 -10.60 7.03
N ALA A 34 -1.88 -9.53 7.63
CA ALA A 34 -1.85 -8.19 7.05
C ALA A 34 -1.69 -7.13 8.15
N TYR A 35 -0.96 -6.07 7.83
CA TYR A 35 -0.81 -4.88 8.66
C TYR A 35 -1.20 -3.66 7.82
N ILE A 36 -2.39 -3.13 8.08
CA ILE A 36 -2.97 -1.98 7.39
C ILE A 36 -2.59 -0.74 8.18
N ALA A 37 -1.81 0.13 7.56
CA ALA A 37 -1.29 1.33 8.19
C ALA A 37 -0.90 2.34 7.10
N ASP A 38 -0.81 3.62 7.48
CA ASP A 38 -0.25 4.64 6.61
C ASP A 38 1.28 4.49 6.48
N HIS A 39 1.89 5.24 5.56
CA HIS A 39 3.33 5.08 5.27
C HIS A 39 4.25 5.34 6.48
N PRO A 40 4.04 6.39 7.30
CA PRO A 40 4.79 6.58 8.54
C PRO A 40 4.71 5.38 9.47
N GLU A 41 3.51 4.85 9.71
CA GLU A 41 3.34 3.69 10.60
C GLU A 41 3.89 2.40 9.98
N GLN A 42 3.78 2.19 8.66
CA GLN A 42 4.45 1.09 7.96
C GLN A 42 5.98 1.15 8.13
N CYS A 43 6.57 2.34 8.10
CA CYS A 43 8.00 2.51 8.32
C CYS A 43 8.38 2.28 9.79
N LEU A 44 7.53 2.70 10.72
CA LEU A 44 7.69 2.47 12.16
C LEU A 44 7.76 0.97 12.49
N ILE A 45 6.81 0.18 11.99
CA ILE A 45 6.76 -1.27 12.27
C ILE A 45 7.82 -2.07 11.50
N ALA A 46 8.27 -1.57 10.35
CA ALA A 46 9.41 -2.11 9.61
C ALA A 46 10.76 -1.68 10.19
N TYR A 47 10.75 -0.78 11.19
CA TYR A 47 11.93 -0.18 11.80
C TYR A 47 12.88 0.44 10.79
N CYS A 48 12.33 1.19 9.83
CA CYS A 48 13.11 1.98 8.88
C CYS A 48 12.69 3.44 8.87
N LYS A 49 13.59 4.33 8.44
CA LYS A 49 13.29 5.76 8.26
C LYS A 49 12.16 5.95 7.24
N GLU A 50 11.31 6.95 7.44
CA GLU A 50 10.16 7.24 6.54
C GLU A 50 10.57 7.48 5.08
N ASN A 51 11.80 7.93 4.84
CA ASN A 51 12.37 8.02 3.51
C ASN A 51 12.97 6.70 3.01
N ARG A 52 12.44 5.55 3.41
CA ARG A 52 12.82 4.20 2.93
C ARG A 52 11.56 3.43 2.53
N CYS A 53 11.75 2.33 1.80
CA CYS A 53 10.66 1.39 1.56
C CYS A 53 10.56 0.44 2.77
N PRO A 54 9.37 0.24 3.35
CA PRO A 54 9.20 -0.70 4.45
C PRO A 54 9.12 -2.16 3.96
N ARG A 55 9.03 -2.40 2.63
CA ARG A 55 8.96 -3.76 2.05
C ARG A 55 10.26 -4.24 1.39
N CYS A 56 11.03 -3.35 0.76
CA CYS A 56 12.23 -3.71 0.00
C CYS A 56 13.44 -2.86 0.36
N VAL A 57 14.62 -3.28 -0.11
CA VAL A 57 15.91 -2.61 0.18
C VAL A 57 16.29 -1.54 -0.85
N VAL A 58 15.31 -0.99 -1.57
CA VAL A 58 15.54 0.07 -2.57
C VAL A 58 16.25 1.29 -1.95
N PRO A 59 17.34 1.79 -2.56
CA PRO A 59 17.95 3.05 -2.15
C PRO A 59 16.97 4.21 -2.30
N HIS A 60 16.94 5.14 -1.34
CA HIS A 60 15.93 6.21 -1.36
C HIS A 60 15.88 7.10 -2.61
N LYS A 61 17.02 7.26 -3.30
CA LYS A 61 17.12 8.03 -4.55
C LYS A 61 16.72 7.25 -5.80
N GLN A 62 16.47 5.94 -5.67
CA GLN A 62 16.09 5.04 -6.78
C GLN A 62 14.63 4.59 -6.66
N ARG A 63 13.85 5.19 -5.75
CA ARG A 63 12.41 4.94 -5.68
C ARG A 63 11.73 5.53 -6.91
N GLY A 64 10.82 4.77 -7.50
CA GLY A 64 10.10 5.17 -8.72
C GLY A 64 10.77 4.70 -10.00
N ASP A 65 11.98 4.16 -9.93
CA ASP A 65 12.60 3.47 -11.05
C ASP A 65 11.83 2.19 -11.38
N ASN A 66 11.72 1.85 -12.66
CA ASN A 66 11.13 0.59 -13.12
C ASN A 66 12.11 -0.59 -12.93
N ARG A 67 12.72 -0.68 -11.76
CA ARG A 67 13.69 -1.72 -11.38
C ARG A 67 13.19 -2.44 -10.15
N GLN A 68 13.35 -3.76 -10.16
CA GLN A 68 13.04 -4.58 -9.00
C GLN A 68 14.21 -4.53 -8.02
N HIS A 69 13.89 -4.37 -6.74
CA HIS A 69 14.84 -4.45 -5.65
C HIS A 69 14.44 -5.62 -4.73
N PRO A 70 15.41 -6.31 -4.11
CA PRO A 70 15.12 -7.41 -3.19
C PRO A 70 14.19 -6.96 -2.06
N PHE A 71 13.28 -7.84 -1.64
CA PHE A 71 12.50 -7.62 -0.43
C PHE A 71 13.42 -7.61 0.80
N ARG A 72 12.95 -6.94 1.86
CA ARG A 72 13.62 -7.03 3.16
C ARG A 72 13.51 -8.45 3.67
N ASP A 73 14.63 -8.98 4.13
CA ASP A 73 14.68 -10.30 4.73
C ASP A 73 14.38 -10.21 6.23
N HIS A 74 13.46 -11.06 6.69
CA HIS A 74 12.97 -11.05 8.07
C HIS A 74 14.06 -11.44 9.08
N ALA A 75 14.78 -12.53 8.80
CA ALA A 75 15.81 -13.06 9.68
C ALA A 75 17.02 -12.13 9.73
N GLN A 76 17.50 -11.67 8.58
CA GLN A 76 18.59 -10.71 8.46
C GLN A 76 18.25 -9.40 9.18
N THR A 77 17.05 -8.86 8.99
CA THR A 77 16.68 -7.60 9.65
C THR A 77 16.58 -7.78 11.16
N THR A 78 16.08 -8.94 11.63
CA THR A 78 16.04 -9.27 13.06
C THR A 78 17.44 -9.34 13.66
N ASP A 79 18.37 -10.05 13.01
CA ASP A 79 19.77 -10.17 13.44
C ASP A 79 20.46 -8.80 13.51
N ILE A 80 20.29 -7.96 12.48
CA ILE A 80 20.86 -6.60 12.47
C ILE A 80 20.31 -5.75 13.63
N LEU A 81 19.00 -5.79 13.88
CA LEU A 81 18.38 -5.01 14.96
C LEU A 81 18.79 -5.54 16.35
N TRP A 82 18.92 -6.86 16.50
CA TRP A 82 19.36 -7.51 17.74
C TRP A 82 20.81 -7.16 18.09
N ARG A 83 21.74 -7.27 17.14
CA ARG A 83 23.15 -6.90 17.38
C ARG A 83 23.28 -5.44 17.81
N PHE A 84 22.52 -4.56 17.17
CA PHE A 84 22.49 -3.15 17.56
C PHE A 84 21.95 -2.97 18.99
N SER A 85 20.90 -3.72 19.39
CA SER A 85 20.34 -3.61 20.74
C SER A 85 21.28 -4.11 21.84
N GLU A 86 22.16 -5.06 21.52
CA GLU A 86 23.21 -5.55 22.42
C GLU A 86 24.43 -4.60 22.50
N GLY A 87 24.41 -3.48 21.78
CA GLY A 87 25.48 -2.49 21.78
C GLY A 87 26.66 -2.84 20.88
N GLU A 88 26.50 -3.84 19.99
CA GLU A 88 27.49 -4.12 18.95
C GLU A 88 27.54 -2.98 17.92
N GLU A 89 28.69 -2.82 17.26
CA GLU A 89 28.77 -1.90 16.12
C GLU A 89 27.78 -2.32 15.02
N PRO A 90 26.89 -1.42 14.55
CA PRO A 90 25.91 -1.75 13.53
C PRO A 90 26.60 -2.25 12.25
N PRO A 91 26.13 -3.37 11.68
CA PRO A 91 26.53 -3.74 10.33
C PRO A 91 26.25 -2.61 9.33
N VAL A 92 27.05 -2.52 8.26
CA VAL A 92 26.87 -1.52 7.18
C VAL A 92 25.44 -1.52 6.63
N GLN A 93 24.78 -2.68 6.65
CA GLN A 93 23.40 -2.91 6.27
C GLN A 93 22.41 -2.06 7.08
N PHE A 94 22.67 -1.79 8.37
CA PHE A 94 21.82 -0.95 9.22
C PHE A 94 21.63 0.45 8.59
N SER A 95 22.73 1.11 8.28
CA SER A 95 22.74 2.43 7.65
C SER A 95 22.25 2.36 6.20
N LYS A 96 22.67 1.34 5.43
CA LYS A 96 22.28 1.15 4.03
C LYS A 96 20.76 1.00 3.88
N TYR A 97 20.14 0.15 4.70
CA TYR A 97 18.69 -0.08 4.70
C TYR A 97 17.92 1.01 5.44
N GLY A 98 18.63 1.94 6.08
CA GLY A 98 18.07 3.04 6.86
C GLY A 98 17.22 2.52 8.02
N LEU A 99 17.71 1.50 8.72
CA LEU A 99 17.05 0.96 9.90
C LEU A 99 17.10 1.95 11.06
N CYS A 100 16.11 1.84 11.94
CA CYS A 100 16.00 2.58 13.17
C CYS A 100 16.20 1.63 14.35
N PRO A 101 16.88 2.06 15.42
CA PRO A 101 17.18 1.18 16.54
C PRO A 101 15.92 0.83 17.32
N VAL A 102 15.84 -0.43 17.76
CA VAL A 102 14.79 -0.94 18.65
C VAL A 102 15.36 -2.08 19.48
N TYR A 103 14.96 -2.20 20.75
CA TYR A 103 15.38 -3.30 21.60
C TYR A 103 14.90 -4.66 21.06
N LYS A 104 13.60 -4.81 20.81
CA LYS A 104 13.04 -6.03 20.23
C LYS A 104 11.82 -5.73 19.36
N PRO A 105 11.86 -6.01 18.05
CA PRO A 105 10.68 -5.89 17.19
C PRO A 105 9.55 -6.80 17.68
N PHE A 106 8.32 -6.29 17.71
CA PHE A 106 7.19 -7.04 18.28
C PHE A 106 6.85 -8.32 17.49
N TRP A 107 7.21 -8.35 16.20
CA TRP A 107 6.84 -9.40 15.27
C TRP A 107 7.83 -10.58 15.24
N VAL A 108 8.98 -10.50 15.92
CA VAL A 108 10.04 -11.53 15.89
C VAL A 108 9.56 -12.88 16.41
N ASN A 109 8.69 -12.88 17.41
CA ASN A 109 8.20 -14.11 18.02
C ASN A 109 6.90 -14.63 17.39
N LEU A 110 6.33 -13.91 16.40
CA LEU A 110 5.07 -14.32 15.77
C LEU A 110 5.33 -15.52 14.84
N PRO A 111 4.58 -16.63 14.99
CA PRO A 111 4.77 -17.80 14.14
C PRO A 111 4.38 -17.49 12.70
N HIS A 112 5.14 -18.05 11.75
CA HIS A 112 4.89 -17.92 10.30
C HIS A 112 4.72 -16.48 9.80
N CYS A 113 5.36 -15.51 10.47
CA CYS A 113 5.20 -14.09 10.18
C CYS A 113 6.41 -13.55 9.40
N ASN A 114 6.15 -12.93 8.25
CA ASN A 114 7.09 -12.01 7.62
C ASN A 114 6.46 -10.62 7.55
N ILE A 115 6.80 -9.75 8.51
CA ILE A 115 6.20 -8.41 8.63
C ILE A 115 6.28 -7.60 7.33
N PHE A 116 7.36 -7.75 6.56
CA PHE A 116 7.58 -7.01 5.31
C PHE A 116 6.64 -7.46 4.18
N ALA A 117 6.17 -8.71 4.27
CA ALA A 117 5.15 -9.26 3.39
C ALA A 117 3.72 -8.92 3.87
N CYS A 118 3.52 -8.71 5.17
CA CYS A 118 2.23 -8.34 5.75
C CYS A 118 1.81 -6.89 5.47
N ILE A 119 2.75 -6.00 5.11
CA ILE A 119 2.44 -4.60 4.81
C ILE A 119 1.57 -4.50 3.55
N THR A 120 0.35 -4.00 3.72
CA THR A 120 -0.60 -3.75 2.63
C THR A 120 -0.53 -2.29 2.19
N PRO A 121 -0.74 -1.99 0.88
CA PRO A 121 -0.83 -0.61 0.43
C PRO A 121 -1.95 0.16 1.14
N ASP A 122 -1.68 1.41 1.50
CA ASP A 122 -2.71 2.33 1.98
C ASP A 122 -3.55 2.84 0.80
N ILE A 123 -4.84 2.56 0.84
CA ILE A 123 -5.77 2.92 -0.22
C ILE A 123 -5.86 4.44 -0.38
N LEU A 124 -5.79 5.21 0.71
CA LEU A 124 -5.98 6.66 0.62
C LEU A 124 -4.71 7.38 0.17
N HIS A 125 -3.62 7.28 0.93
CA HIS A 125 -2.43 8.08 0.68
C HIS A 125 -1.56 7.50 -0.42
N GLN A 126 -1.43 6.17 -0.52
CA GLN A 126 -0.56 5.57 -1.53
C GLN A 126 -1.28 5.42 -2.87
N LEU A 127 -2.54 4.96 -2.87
CA LEU A 127 -3.25 4.67 -4.12
C LEU A 127 -4.02 5.88 -4.67
N HIS A 128 -5.02 6.41 -3.95
CA HIS A 128 -5.81 7.56 -4.43
C HIS A 128 -4.97 8.84 -4.58
N LYS A 129 -4.21 9.22 -3.53
CA LYS A 129 -3.38 10.43 -3.57
C LYS A 129 -2.08 10.19 -4.35
N GLY A 130 -1.32 9.15 -4.02
CA GLY A 130 -0.04 8.88 -4.68
C GLY A 130 -0.19 8.47 -6.15
N VAL A 131 -0.75 7.29 -6.41
CA VAL A 131 -0.81 6.72 -7.78
C VAL A 131 -1.74 7.52 -8.69
N ILE A 132 -2.95 7.84 -8.25
CA ILE A 132 -3.93 8.48 -9.14
C ILE A 132 -3.68 9.99 -9.25
N LYS A 133 -3.70 10.73 -8.14
CA LYS A 133 -3.55 12.18 -8.20
C LYS A 133 -2.11 12.60 -8.56
N ASP A 134 -1.11 12.17 -7.80
CA ASP A 134 0.24 12.74 -7.93
C ASP A 134 1.02 12.17 -9.14
N HIS A 135 0.68 10.96 -9.60
CA HIS A 135 1.36 10.33 -10.75
C HIS A 135 0.50 10.28 -12.02
N LEU A 136 -0.67 9.63 -11.99
CA LEU A 136 -1.47 9.40 -13.20
C LEU A 136 -2.02 10.71 -13.77
N LEU A 137 -2.62 11.58 -12.95
CA LEU A 137 -3.12 12.86 -13.43
C LEU A 137 -1.99 13.78 -13.88
N ALA A 138 -0.88 13.85 -13.14
CA ALA A 138 0.28 14.62 -13.57
C ALA A 138 0.83 14.13 -14.93
N TRP A 139 0.75 12.83 -15.21
CA TRP A 139 1.10 12.29 -16.53
C TRP A 139 0.08 12.66 -17.60
N VAL A 140 -1.21 12.55 -17.31
CA VAL A 140 -2.30 12.96 -18.22
C VAL A 140 -2.21 14.45 -18.56
N GLU A 141 -1.99 15.32 -17.56
CA GLU A 141 -1.80 16.76 -17.74
C GLU A 141 -0.64 17.08 -18.69
N LYS A 142 0.44 16.30 -18.64
CA LYS A 142 1.56 16.44 -19.58
C LYS A 142 1.21 16.00 -21.01
N LEU A 143 0.26 15.09 -21.18
CA LEU A 143 -0.14 14.57 -22.48
C LEU A 143 -1.12 15.48 -23.21
N ILE A 144 -2.14 15.98 -22.51
CA ILE A 144 -3.23 16.75 -23.14
C ILE A 144 -3.25 18.23 -22.73
N GLY A 145 -2.49 18.61 -21.70
CA GLY A 145 -2.49 19.96 -21.14
C GLY A 145 -3.51 20.12 -20.01
N LYS A 146 -3.11 20.87 -18.98
CA LYS A 146 -3.93 21.14 -17.79
C LYS A 146 -5.26 21.83 -18.11
N SER A 147 -5.23 22.85 -18.96
CA SER A 147 -6.44 23.60 -19.37
C SER A 147 -7.43 22.71 -20.13
N ALA A 148 -6.93 21.88 -21.05
CA ALA A 148 -7.78 20.96 -21.80
C ALA A 148 -8.40 19.90 -20.88
N LEU A 149 -7.63 19.40 -19.91
CA LEU A 149 -8.16 18.46 -18.91
C LEU A 149 -9.31 19.09 -18.12
N ASP A 150 -9.14 20.29 -17.58
CA ASP A 150 -10.20 21.01 -16.85
C ASP A 150 -11.44 21.29 -17.71
N GLU A 151 -11.24 21.66 -18.97
CA GLU A 151 -12.34 21.87 -19.93
C GLU A 151 -13.14 20.58 -20.13
N GLN A 152 -12.49 19.42 -20.25
CA GLN A 152 -13.21 18.14 -20.36
C GLN A 152 -13.97 17.77 -19.08
N PHE A 153 -13.41 18.07 -17.90
CA PHE A 153 -14.15 17.90 -16.64
C PHE A 153 -15.38 18.82 -16.56
N HIS A 154 -15.29 20.02 -17.12
CA HIS A 154 -16.40 20.98 -17.22
C HIS A 154 -17.48 20.53 -18.21
N GLU A 155 -17.07 20.10 -19.42
CA GLU A 155 -17.95 19.70 -20.52
C GLU A 155 -18.68 18.37 -20.27
N MET A 156 -18.17 17.53 -19.36
CA MET A 156 -18.79 16.25 -19.06
C MET A 156 -20.26 16.42 -18.68
N SER A 157 -21.13 15.66 -19.36
CA SER A 157 -22.56 15.66 -19.09
C SER A 157 -22.87 15.21 -17.67
N LYS A 158 -23.87 15.84 -17.04
CA LYS A 158 -24.37 15.40 -15.73
C LYS A 158 -25.00 14.02 -15.86
N ALA A 159 -24.62 13.11 -14.97
CA ALA A 159 -25.17 11.78 -14.88
C ALA A 159 -25.49 11.44 -13.42
N HIS A 160 -26.53 10.64 -13.21
CA HIS A 160 -26.92 10.23 -11.87
C HIS A 160 -25.78 9.43 -11.20
N GLY A 161 -25.45 9.76 -9.95
CA GLY A 161 -24.41 9.08 -9.18
C GLY A 161 -22.96 9.48 -9.50
N LEU A 162 -22.74 10.46 -10.40
CA LEU A 162 -21.43 11.02 -10.73
C LEU A 162 -21.38 12.50 -10.36
N ARG A 163 -20.28 12.92 -9.72
CA ARG A 163 -20.04 14.34 -9.44
C ARG A 163 -19.65 15.08 -10.71
N HIS A 164 -20.29 16.23 -10.94
CA HIS A 164 -19.91 17.17 -12.00
C HIS A 164 -18.89 18.18 -11.49
N PHE A 165 -17.82 18.40 -12.26
CA PHE A 165 -16.73 19.31 -11.92
C PHE A 165 -16.79 20.57 -12.79
N SER A 166 -17.78 21.42 -12.53
CA SER A 166 -18.08 22.62 -13.33
C SER A 166 -16.97 23.68 -13.40
N ARG A 167 -15.89 23.57 -12.62
CA ARG A 167 -14.72 24.45 -12.68
C ARG A 167 -13.43 23.67 -12.95
N GLY A 168 -13.55 22.45 -13.48
CA GLY A 168 -12.44 21.51 -13.57
C GLY A 168 -11.99 20.99 -12.21
N ILE A 169 -10.82 20.35 -12.20
CA ILE A 169 -10.21 19.74 -11.00
C ILE A 169 -9.03 20.57 -10.47
N SER A 170 -8.48 21.50 -11.27
CA SER A 170 -7.36 22.34 -10.84
C SER A 170 -7.66 23.26 -9.66
N VAL A 171 -8.93 23.54 -9.39
CA VAL A 171 -9.37 24.36 -8.25
C VAL A 171 -9.24 23.59 -6.92
N LEU A 172 -9.13 22.26 -6.97
CA LEU A 172 -9.01 21.41 -5.79
C LEU A 172 -7.60 21.47 -5.21
N SER A 173 -7.39 22.38 -4.25
CA SER A 173 -6.11 22.51 -3.54
C SER A 173 -5.81 21.32 -2.63
N GLN A 174 -6.84 20.75 -2.01
CA GLN A 174 -6.75 19.55 -1.18
C GLN A 174 -7.81 18.55 -1.63
N TRP A 175 -7.35 17.34 -1.96
CA TRP A 175 -8.23 16.26 -2.36
C TRP A 175 -8.65 15.46 -1.13
N THR A 176 -9.96 15.41 -0.90
CA THR A 176 -10.57 14.42 -0.01
C THR A 176 -10.58 13.04 -0.68
N GLY A 177 -10.71 11.97 0.12
CA GLY A 177 -10.88 10.62 -0.43
C GLY A 177 -12.14 10.49 -1.28
N GLY A 178 -13.20 11.24 -0.97
CA GLY A 178 -14.42 11.30 -1.77
C GLY A 178 -14.18 11.94 -3.14
N GLU A 179 -13.47 13.07 -3.18
CA GLU A 179 -13.12 13.75 -4.43
C GLU A 179 -12.26 12.88 -5.35
N ALA A 180 -11.26 12.20 -4.78
CA ALA A 180 -10.42 11.28 -5.55
C ALA A 180 -11.26 10.19 -6.23
N LYS A 181 -12.17 9.56 -5.48
CA LYS A 181 -13.07 8.52 -6.01
C LYS A 181 -13.99 9.04 -7.11
N GLU A 182 -14.55 10.23 -6.95
CA GLU A 182 -15.40 10.84 -7.97
C GLU A 182 -14.62 11.11 -9.26
N ILE A 183 -13.37 11.58 -9.16
CA ILE A 183 -12.52 11.82 -10.32
C ILE A 183 -12.15 10.49 -11.00
N GLU A 184 -11.81 9.46 -10.23
CA GLU A 184 -11.50 8.12 -10.75
C GLU A 184 -12.63 7.51 -11.57
N LYS A 185 -13.89 7.71 -11.15
CA LYS A 185 -15.08 7.20 -11.86
C LYS A 185 -15.19 7.75 -13.28
N ILE A 186 -14.78 9.00 -13.49
CA ILE A 186 -15.00 9.73 -14.73
C ILE A 186 -13.75 9.89 -15.59
N LEU A 187 -12.56 9.72 -14.99
CA LEU A 187 -11.27 9.93 -15.63
C LEU A 187 -11.14 9.17 -16.96
N LEU A 188 -11.55 7.90 -16.99
CA LEU A 188 -11.44 7.11 -18.23
C LEU A 188 -12.30 7.70 -19.35
N GLY A 189 -13.53 8.12 -19.05
CA GLY A 189 -14.45 8.71 -20.01
C GLY A 189 -13.92 10.02 -20.59
N ILE A 190 -13.31 10.86 -19.75
CA ILE A 190 -12.68 12.13 -20.14
C ILE A 190 -11.54 11.93 -21.15
N LEU A 191 -10.82 10.82 -21.05
CA LEU A 191 -9.66 10.55 -21.90
C LEU A 191 -10.02 9.90 -23.24
N ILE A 192 -11.26 9.46 -23.43
CA ILE A 192 -11.71 8.86 -24.70
C ILE A 192 -11.50 9.88 -25.82
N SER A 193 -10.89 9.43 -26.92
CA SER A 193 -10.58 10.27 -28.09
C SER A 193 -9.60 11.43 -27.85
N ARG A 194 -9.00 11.55 -26.66
CA ARG A 194 -8.00 12.59 -26.33
C ARG A 194 -6.58 12.05 -26.24
N VAL A 195 -6.43 10.75 -25.94
CA VAL A 195 -5.13 10.08 -25.85
C VAL A 195 -5.11 8.82 -26.71
N ASN A 196 -3.92 8.34 -27.04
CA ASN A 196 -3.75 7.08 -27.76
C ASN A 196 -4.35 5.91 -26.95
N PHE A 197 -4.89 4.90 -27.66
CA PHE A 197 -5.39 3.65 -27.08
C PHE A 197 -4.47 3.01 -26.03
N ARG A 198 -3.14 3.07 -26.22
CA ARG A 198 -2.16 2.54 -25.26
C ARG A 198 -2.23 3.26 -23.90
N VAL A 199 -2.43 4.57 -23.91
CA VAL A 199 -2.60 5.40 -22.70
C VAL A 199 -3.91 5.05 -22.02
N LEU A 200 -5.01 4.94 -22.77
CA LEU A 200 -6.30 4.50 -22.23
C LEU A 200 -6.20 3.14 -21.55
N LYS A 201 -5.49 2.18 -22.17
CA LYS A 201 -5.27 0.85 -21.59
C LYS A 201 -4.49 0.93 -20.27
N ALA A 202 -3.47 1.78 -20.18
CA ALA A 202 -2.70 1.99 -18.96
C ALA A 202 -3.54 2.63 -17.85
N VAL A 203 -4.30 3.68 -18.17
CA VAL A 203 -5.23 4.34 -17.23
C VAL A 203 -6.28 3.35 -16.74
N ARG A 204 -6.89 2.58 -17.65
CA ARG A 204 -7.87 1.55 -17.32
C ARG A 204 -7.29 0.51 -16.37
N ALA A 205 -6.10 0.00 -16.65
CA ALA A 205 -5.45 -1.00 -15.80
C ALA A 205 -5.18 -0.48 -14.38
N LEU A 206 -4.78 0.78 -14.24
CA LEU A 206 -4.59 1.42 -12.93
C LEU A 206 -5.92 1.61 -12.18
N LEU A 207 -6.96 2.09 -12.87
CA LEU A 207 -8.29 2.25 -12.26
C LEU A 207 -8.88 0.90 -11.84
N ASP A 208 -8.81 -0.11 -12.72
CA ASP A 208 -9.25 -1.46 -12.40
C ASP A 208 -8.50 -1.99 -11.18
N PHE A 209 -7.17 -1.86 -11.12
CA PHE A 209 -6.38 -2.22 -9.93
C PHE A 209 -6.86 -1.46 -8.68
N THR A 210 -7.15 -0.17 -8.80
CA THR A 210 -7.63 0.64 -7.68
C THR A 210 -8.97 0.18 -7.13
N TYR A 211 -9.93 -0.11 -8.01
CA TYR A 211 -11.22 -0.70 -7.60
C TYR A 211 -11.03 -2.09 -7.01
N TYR A 212 -10.11 -2.86 -7.59
CA TYR A 212 -9.77 -4.20 -7.16
C TYR A 212 -9.20 -4.26 -5.74
N MET A 213 -8.47 -3.24 -5.29
CA MET A 213 -7.95 -3.13 -3.92
C MET A 213 -9.01 -2.73 -2.90
N GLN A 214 -10.19 -2.25 -3.33
CA GLN A 214 -11.27 -1.81 -2.44
C GLN A 214 -12.29 -2.92 -2.13
N TYR A 215 -12.18 -4.12 -2.74
CA TYR A 215 -13.12 -5.19 -2.48
C TYR A 215 -13.00 -5.73 -1.03
N PRO A 216 -14.11 -5.83 -0.28
CA PRO A 216 -14.11 -6.30 1.11
C PRO A 216 -13.53 -7.70 1.30
N THR A 217 -13.60 -8.56 0.28
CA THR A 217 -13.31 -10.00 0.37
C THR A 217 -11.86 -10.38 0.05
N ARG A 218 -10.96 -9.43 -0.23
CA ARG A 218 -9.55 -9.76 -0.54
C ARG A 218 -8.63 -9.99 0.65
N HIS A 219 -9.18 -10.02 1.86
CA HIS A 219 -8.50 -10.66 3.01
C HIS A 219 -8.69 -12.18 3.05
N SER A 220 -9.30 -12.81 2.03
CA SER A 220 -9.19 -14.26 1.86
C SER A 220 -7.80 -14.62 1.32
N LEU A 221 -6.92 -15.04 2.23
CA LEU A 221 -5.62 -15.65 2.00
C LEU A 221 -5.70 -16.85 1.04
N ARG A 222 -5.81 -16.62 -0.28
CA ARG A 222 -5.54 -17.68 -1.27
C ARG A 222 -4.04 -17.91 -1.52
N CYS A 223 -3.17 -17.16 -0.85
CA CYS A 223 -1.71 -17.32 -0.91
C CYS A 223 -1.11 -17.71 0.45
N VAL A 224 -1.65 -18.75 1.09
CA VAL A 224 -0.85 -19.61 1.98
C VAL A 224 -1.34 -21.04 1.71
N ARG A 225 -0.84 -21.65 0.64
CA ARG A 225 -0.76 -23.11 0.58
C ARG A 225 0.71 -23.46 0.81
N PRO A 226 1.00 -24.50 1.63
CA PRO A 226 2.35 -24.93 1.92
C PRO A 226 3.14 -25.30 0.66
#